data_AF-A0A937SGJ5-F1
#
_entry.id   AF-A0A937SGJ5-F1
#
_cell.length_a   1.000
_cell.length_b   1.000
_cell.length_c   1.000
_cell.angle_alpha   90.00
_cell.angle_beta   90.00
_cell.angle_gamma   90.00
#
_symmetry.space_group_name_H-M   'P 1'
#
loop_
_entity.id
_entity.type
_entity.pdbx_description
1 polymer ?
#
loop_
_entity_poly.entity_id
_entity_poly.type
_entity_poly.pdbx_seq_one_letter_code
_entity_poly.pdbx_strand_id
1 'polypeptide(L)' 'MSKALQTEIKETCGVKDWDAFHLAAAIGGKAQFFITVDKYIIRRAEAIEKFGIRVRDPLGFLQEVKYEQRT' A
#
# COMPACT_ATOMS: atom_id res chain seq x y z
N MET A 1 -13.15 -1.02 10.32
CA MET A 1 -12.30 -0.04 9.61
C MET A 1 -12.32 1.27 10.38
N SER A 2 -11.16 1.79 10.81
CA SER A 2 -11.09 3.08 11.51
C SER A 2 -11.18 4.23 10.50
N LYS A 3 -12.21 5.07 10.62
CA LYS A 3 -12.38 6.27 9.79
C LYS A 3 -11.20 7.24 9.91
N ALA A 4 -10.55 7.28 11.08
CA ALA A 4 -9.40 8.14 11.34
C ALA A 4 -8.19 7.77 10.47
N LEU A 5 -7.87 6.47 10.33
CA LEU A 5 -6.75 6.00 9.51
C LEU A 5 -6.95 6.31 8.02
N GLN A 6 -8.19 6.17 7.54
CA GLN A 6 -8.53 6.54 6.17
C GLN A 6 -8.26 8.04 5.91
N THR A 7 -8.72 8.91 6.81
CA THR A 7 -8.50 10.35 6.71
C THR A 7 -7.01 10.69 6.72
N GLU A 8 -6.25 10.09 7.65
CA GLU A 8 -4.81 10.31 7.76
C GLU A 8 -4.05 9.90 6.48
N ILE A 9 -4.35 8.74 5.91
CA ILE A 9 -3.75 8.26 4.64
C ILE A 9 -4.11 9.21 3.50
N LYS A 10 -5.38 9.61 3.40
CA LYS A 10 -5.85 10.54 2.36
C LYS A 10 -5.05 11.84 2.38
N GLU A 11 -4.94 12.46 3.55
CA GLU A 11 -4.29 13.75 3.73
C GLU A 11 -2.77 13.65 3.56
N THR A 12 -2.13 12.62 4.13
CA THR A 12 -0.68 12.45 4.12
C THR A 12 -0.14 12.00 2.75
N CYS A 13 -0.85 11.08 2.09
CA CYS A 13 -0.41 10.51 0.81
C CYS A 13 -0.99 11.25 -0.40
N GLY A 14 -2.02 12.07 -0.20
CA GLY A 14 -2.72 12.80 -1.26
C GLY A 14 -3.53 11.89 -2.19
N VAL A 15 -4.13 10.82 -1.66
CA VAL A 15 -4.92 9.84 -2.43
C VAL A 15 -6.42 10.10 -2.36
N LYS A 16 -7.23 9.44 -3.20
CA LYS A 16 -8.70 9.58 -3.17
C LYS A 16 -9.32 8.78 -2.03
N ASP A 17 -10.58 9.08 -1.70
CA ASP A 17 -11.29 8.44 -0.57
C ASP A 17 -11.34 6.91 -0.67
N TRP A 18 -11.62 6.36 -1.85
CA TRP A 18 -11.68 4.92 -2.07
C TRP A 18 -10.29 4.25 -1.98
N ASP A 19 -9.25 4.92 -2.48
CA ASP A 19 -7.88 4.42 -2.37
C ASP A 19 -7.43 4.40 -0.90
N ALA A 20 -7.71 5.49 -0.18
CA ALA A 20 -7.44 5.58 1.25
C ALA A 20 -8.20 4.51 2.04
N PHE A 21 -9.43 4.18 1.63
CA PHE A 21 -10.21 3.11 2.25
C PHE A 21 -9.57 1.74 2.05
N HIS A 22 -9.15 1.40 0.82
CA HIS A 22 -8.48 0.13 0.54
C HIS A 22 -7.13 0.01 1.26
N LEU A 23 -6.35 1.10 1.31
CA LEU A 23 -5.10 1.14 2.05
C LEU A 23 -5.32 0.94 3.55
N ALA A 24 -6.29 1.67 4.13
CA ALA A 24 -6.67 1.48 5.52
C ALA A 24 -7.09 0.04 5.79
N ALA A 25 -7.86 -0.59 4.88
CA ALA A 25 -8.27 -2.00 4.95
C ALA A 25 -7.08 -2.95 5.01
N ALA A 26 -6.11 -2.78 4.10
CA ALA A 26 -4.91 -3.60 4.06
C ALA A 26 -4.05 -3.43 5.32
N ILE A 27 -3.83 -2.19 5.77
CA ILE A 27 -3.05 -1.88 6.98
C ILE A 27 -3.74 -2.43 8.24
N GLY A 28 -5.05 -2.20 8.37
CA GLY A 28 -5.84 -2.72 9.49
C GLY A 28 -5.91 -4.26 9.52
N GLY A 29 -5.86 -4.89 8.35
CA GLY A 29 -5.72 -6.33 8.19
C GLY A 29 -4.29 -6.85 8.37
N LYS A 30 -3.32 -5.98 8.65
CA LYS A 30 -1.89 -6.31 8.78
C LYS A 30 -1.29 -6.99 7.54
N ALA A 31 -1.76 -6.60 6.36
CA ALA A 31 -1.16 -7.04 5.11
C ALA A 31 0.29 -6.52 5.01
N GLN A 32 1.21 -7.38 4.60
CA GLN A 32 2.59 -6.98 4.31
C GLN A 32 2.70 -6.21 2.99
N PHE A 33 1.79 -6.50 2.05
CA PHE A 33 1.81 -5.98 0.69
C PHE A 33 0.47 -5.39 0.28
N PHE A 34 0.51 -4.25 -0.39
CA PHE A 34 -0.57 -3.70 -1.19
C PHE A 34 -0.18 -3.81 -2.67
N ILE A 35 -0.67 -4.86 -3.33
CA ILE A 35 -0.37 -5.12 -4.74
C ILE A 35 -1.38 -4.38 -5.62
N THR A 36 -0.90 -3.53 -6.52
CA THR A 36 -1.77 -2.75 -7.39
C THR A 36 -1.14 -2.48 -8.75
N VAL A 37 -1.96 -2.29 -9.78
CA VAL A 37 -1.53 -1.81 -11.10
C VAL A 37 -1.80 -0.31 -11.29
N ASP A 38 -2.38 0.35 -10.29
CA ASP A 38 -2.66 1.77 -10.33
C ASP A 38 -1.35 2.58 -10.23
N LYS A 39 -0.97 3.20 -11.35
CA LYS A 39 0.24 4.03 -11.44
C LYS A 39 0.20 5.24 -10.51
N TYR A 40 -0.98 5.76 -10.18
CA TYR A 40 -1.12 6.86 -9.24
C TYR A 40 -0.71 6.43 -7.83
N ILE A 41 -1.18 5.26 -7.39
CA ILE A 41 -0.82 4.68 -6.09
C ILE A 41 0.66 4.29 -6.05
N ILE A 42 1.17 3.67 -7.12
CA ILE A 42 2.60 3.31 -7.23
C ILE A 42 3.50 4.55 -7.11
N ARG A 43 3.12 5.67 -7.74
CA ARG A 43 3.87 6.94 -7.61
C ARG A 43 3.84 7.53 -6.20
N ARG A 44 2.90 7.12 -5.36
CA ARG A 44 2.76 7.54 -3.96
C ARG A 44 3.30 6.50 -2.98
N ALA A 45 3.90 5.41 -3.46
CA ALA A 45 4.37 4.29 -2.65
C ALA A 45 5.21 4.76 -1.47
N GLU A 46 6.23 5.59 -1.67
CA GLU A 46 7.10 6.08 -0.58
C GLU A 46 6.32 6.73 0.58
N ALA A 47 5.26 7.50 0.28
CA ALA A 47 4.43 8.12 1.31
C ALA A 47 3.53 7.10 2.01
N ILE A 48 2.99 6.14 1.26
CA ILE A 48 2.11 5.08 1.77
C ILE A 48 2.89 4.07 2.62
N GLU A 49 4.12 3.74 2.23
CA GLU A 49 4.94 2.74 2.92
C GLU A 49 5.34 3.16 4.33
N LYS A 50 5.27 4.47 4.65
CA LYS A 50 5.42 5.01 6.02
C LYS A 50 4.36 4.48 7.00
N PHE A 51 3.24 3.97 6.49
CA PHE A 51 2.19 3.34 7.28
C PHE A 51 2.45 1.84 7.55
N GLY A 52 3.63 1.31 7.17
CA GLY A 52 4.04 -0.05 7.49
C GLY A 52 3.53 -1.14 6.54
N ILE A 53 3.15 -0.76 5.31
CA ILE A 53 2.75 -1.69 4.24
C ILE A 53 3.63 -1.47 3.01
N ARG A 54 4.05 -2.53 2.29
CA ARG A 54 4.84 -2.38 1.05
C ARG A 54 3.92 -2.23 -0.15
N VAL A 55 4.18 -1.26 -1.02
CA VAL A 55 3.37 -1.04 -2.24
C VAL A 55 4.14 -1.57 -3.44
N ARG A 56 3.56 -2.52 -4.17
CA ARG A 56 4.21 -3.13 -5.35
C ARG A 56 3.22 -3.29 -6.49
N ASP A 57 3.73 -3.27 -7.71
CA ASP A 57 3.01 -3.88 -8.82
C ASP A 57 3.18 -5.41 -8.81
N PRO A 58 2.35 -6.17 -9.56
CA PRO A 58 2.42 -7.63 -9.54
C PRO A 58 3.80 -8.20 -9.95
N LEU A 59 4.50 -7.58 -10.90
CA LEU A 59 5.81 -8.04 -11.34
C LEU A 59 6.86 -7.72 -10.26
N GLY A 60 6.82 -6.51 -9.69
CA GLY A 60 7.68 -6.12 -8.58
C GLY A 60 7.53 -7.05 -7.37
N PHE A 61 6.30 -7.41 -7.02
CA PHE A 61 6.02 -8.38 -5.96
C PHE A 61 6.62 -9.76 -6.27
N LEU A 62 6.38 -10.30 -7.47
CA LEU A 62 6.90 -11.61 -7.86
C LEU A 62 8.44 -11.66 -7.86
N GLN A 63 9.11 -10.58 -8.28
CA GLN A 63 10.56 -10.50 -8.21
C GLN A 63 11.02 -10.57 -6.76
N GLU A 64 10.46 -9.72 -5.90
CA GLU A 64 10.85 -9.60 -4.51
C GLU A 64 10.69 -10.91 -3.73
N VAL A 65 9.52 -11.55 -3.83
CA VAL A 65 9.27 -12.83 -3.15
C VAL A 65 10.14 -13.95 -3.72
N LYS A 66 10.42 -13.98 -5.03
CA LYS A 66 11.32 -14.98 -5.61
C LYS A 66 12.77 -14.83 -5.13
N TYR A 67 13.21 -13.60 -4.87
CA TYR A 67 14.55 -13.35 -4.31
C TYR A 67 14.62 -13.70 -2.83
N GLU A 68 13.62 -13.35 -2.03
CA GLU A 68 13.57 -13.68 -0.59
C GLU A 68 13.56 -15.21 -0.34
N GLN A 69 12.99 -16.01 -1.26
CA GLN A 69 12.95 -17.48 -1.16
C GLN A 69 14.27 -18.19 -1.55
N ARG A 70 15.29 -17.45 -2.01
CA ARG A 70 16.58 -18.01 -2.43
C ARG A 70 17.71 -17.83 -1.41
N THR A 71 17.44 -17.09 -0.33
CA THR A 71 18.37 -16.79 0.78
C THR A 71 17.91 -17.47 2.05
#